data_AF-A0A9D6VX74-F1
#
_entry.id   AF-A0A9D6VX74-F1
#
_cell.length_a   1.000
_cell.length_b   1.000
_cell.length_c   1.000
_cell.angle_alpha   90.00
_cell.angle_beta   90.00
_cell.angle_gamma   90.00
#
_symmetry.space_group_name_H-M   'P 1'
#
loop_
_entity.id
_entity.type
_entity.pdbx_description
1 polymer ?
#
loop_
_entity_poly.entity_id
_entity_poly.type
_entity_poly.pdbx_seq_one_letter_code
_entity_poly.pdbx_strand_id
1 'polypeptide(L)'
;MSSNAYAAALRLELKPSRLRRYWRWLTHLIAIATVPMLQSFWLIAIVLTVVLLSLYRSRGAAEITLLWHSDGHWSLFENDSEIDAILAEGAFIQPWLVILPLRLDNRHRVRHIAIFPDMLPAQDFRRLRVRLRNANTP
;
A
#
# COMPACT_ATOMS: atom_id res chain seq x y z
N MET A 1 -18.06 -25.81 22.90
CA MET A 1 -17.77 -25.70 21.45
C MET A 1 -17.68 -24.23 21.10
N SER A 2 -16.79 -23.86 20.16
CA SER A 2 -16.35 -22.50 19.75
C SER A 2 -15.68 -21.68 20.87
N SER A 3 -14.42 -21.24 20.81
CA SER A 3 -13.72 -20.65 19.68
C SER A 3 -12.19 -20.76 19.85
N ASN A 4 -11.56 -21.68 19.12
CA ASN A 4 -10.11 -21.66 18.84
C ASN A 4 -9.76 -20.63 17.74
N ALA A 5 -10.58 -19.57 17.56
CA ALA A 5 -10.49 -18.63 16.44
C ALA A 5 -9.32 -17.63 16.56
N TYR A 6 -8.57 -17.66 17.66
CA TYR A 6 -7.33 -16.90 17.85
C TYR A 6 -6.06 -17.70 17.53
N ALA A 7 -6.14 -18.63 16.57
CA ALA A 7 -4.94 -19.14 15.88
C ALA A 7 -4.33 -18.04 14.97
N ALA A 8 -4.00 -16.92 15.60
CA ALA A 8 -3.20 -15.78 15.17
C ALA A 8 -3.52 -15.24 13.76
N ALA A 9 -4.73 -14.69 13.57
CA ALA A 9 -4.97 -13.73 12.50
C ALA A 9 -3.94 -12.59 12.63
N LEU A 10 -3.17 -12.32 11.57
CA LEU A 10 -2.15 -11.29 11.59
C LEU A 10 -2.82 -9.95 11.27
N ARG A 11 -3.06 -9.15 12.31
CA ARG A 11 -3.53 -7.77 12.16
C ARG A 11 -2.36 -6.87 11.79
N LEU A 12 -2.43 -6.26 10.61
CA LEU A 12 -1.45 -5.35 10.05
C LEU A 12 -2.07 -3.97 9.96
N GLU A 13 -1.72 -3.11 10.91
CA GLU A 13 -2.12 -1.71 10.87
C GLU A 13 -1.10 -0.95 10.00
N LEU A 14 -1.49 -0.67 8.76
CA LEU A 14 -0.64 0.01 7.81
C LEU A 14 -0.69 1.51 8.08
N LYS A 15 0.38 2.03 8.69
CA LYS A 15 0.55 3.48 8.80
C LYS A 15 0.89 4.07 7.43
N PRO A 16 0.47 5.32 7.14
CA PRO A 16 0.86 5.99 5.91
C PRO A 16 2.39 6.10 5.83
N SER A 17 2.99 5.53 4.77
CA SER A 17 4.44 5.50 4.60
C SER A 17 5.04 6.92 4.54
N ARG A 18 5.99 7.17 5.43
CA ARG A 18 6.79 8.40 5.46
C ARG A 18 7.75 8.45 4.28
N LEU A 19 8.24 7.30 3.83
CA LEU A 19 9.16 7.17 2.69
C LEU A 19 8.47 7.52 1.37
N ARG A 20 7.23 7.06 1.16
CA ARG A 20 6.44 7.43 -0.03
C ARG A 20 6.07 8.92 -0.04
N ARG A 21 5.94 9.53 1.13
CA ARG A 21 5.78 10.98 1.27
C ARG A 21 7.09 11.69 0.91
N TYR A 22 8.23 11.21 1.41
CA TYR A 22 9.54 11.77 1.13
C TYR A 22 9.90 11.73 -0.37
N TRP A 23 9.76 10.58 -1.03
CA TRP A 23 10.03 10.46 -2.47
C TRP A 23 9.14 11.37 -3.31
N ARG A 24 7.86 11.52 -2.95
CA ARG A 24 6.99 12.52 -3.59
C ARG A 24 7.53 13.93 -3.45
N TRP A 25 7.87 14.35 -2.23
CA TRP A 25 8.46 15.67 -2.01
C TRP A 25 9.74 15.87 -2.83
N LEU A 26 10.61 14.85 -2.89
CA LEU A 26 11.84 14.92 -3.66
C LEU A 26 11.57 15.05 -5.17
N THR A 27 10.68 14.24 -5.73
CA THR A 27 10.28 14.35 -7.15
C THR A 27 9.72 15.74 -7.46
N HIS A 28 8.88 16.27 -6.57
CA HIS A 28 8.27 17.58 -6.74
C HIS A 28 9.27 18.72 -6.60
N LEU A 29 10.24 18.61 -5.68
CA LEU A 29 11.33 19.57 -5.55
C LEU A 29 12.23 19.58 -6.78
N ILE A 30 12.56 18.41 -7.34
CA ILE A 30 13.31 18.31 -8.60
C ILE A 30 12.52 18.95 -9.74
N ALA A 31 11.22 18.65 -9.84
CA ALA A 31 10.35 19.23 -10.86
C ALA A 31 10.22 20.75 -10.74
N ILE A 32 10.17 21.31 -9.52
CA ILE A 32 10.16 22.76 -9.29
C ILE A 32 11.54 23.37 -9.57
N ALA A 33 12.63 22.68 -9.23
CA ALA A 33 13.98 23.16 -9.47
C ALA A 33 14.32 23.28 -10.96
N THR A 34 13.66 22.50 -11.83
CA THR A 34 13.83 22.59 -13.29
C THR A 34 12.99 23.69 -13.94
N VAL A 35 11.93 24.17 -13.29
CA VAL A 35 11.07 25.28 -13.76
C VAL A 35 11.84 26.53 -14.18
N PRO A 36 12.81 27.07 -13.40
CA PRO A 36 13.57 28.24 -13.83
C PRO A 36 14.52 28.01 -15.02
N MET A 37 14.85 26.74 -15.36
CA MET A 37 15.60 26.42 -16.58
C MET A 37 14.70 26.37 -17.82
N LEU A 38 13.39 26.34 -17.64
CA LEU A 38 12.41 26.30 -18.73
C LEU A 38 12.03 27.73 -19.15
N GLN A 39 12.42 28.12 -20.36
CA GLN A 39 12.09 29.44 -20.92
C GLN A 39 10.63 29.55 -21.40
N SER A 40 9.89 28.43 -21.40
CA SER A 40 8.52 28.34 -21.92
C SER A 40 7.51 28.19 -20.77
N PHE A 41 6.63 29.19 -20.64
CA PHE A 41 5.58 29.22 -19.61
C PHE A 41 4.57 28.07 -19.72
N TRP A 42 4.36 27.52 -20.93
CA TRP A 42 3.49 26.37 -21.15
C TRP A 42 4.03 25.09 -20.49
N LEU A 43 5.35 24.87 -20.56
CA LEU A 43 5.98 23.70 -19.94
C LEU A 43 5.92 23.81 -18.41
N ILE A 44 6.09 25.02 -17.87
CA ILE A 44 5.92 25.29 -16.44
C ILE A 44 4.50 24.95 -15.99
N ALA A 45 3.48 25.39 -16.73
CA ALA A 45 2.08 25.10 -16.44
C ALA A 45 1.78 23.58 -16.48
N ILE A 46 2.34 22.84 -17.44
CA ILE A 46 2.19 21.37 -17.52
C ILE A 46 2.82 20.67 -16.31
N VAL A 47 4.06 21.03 -15.95
CA VAL A 47 4.76 20.45 -14.80
C VAL A 47 3.99 20.71 -13.51
N LEU A 48 3.54 21.95 -13.30
CA LEU A 48 2.74 22.32 -12.14
C LEU A 48 1.41 21.54 -12.10
N THR A 49 0.73 21.40 -13.24
CA THR A 49 -0.54 20.66 -13.33
C THR A 49 -0.34 19.18 -13.01
N VAL A 50 0.70 18.55 -13.54
CA VAL A 50 1.04 17.14 -13.24
C VAL A 50 1.38 16.97 -11.77
N VAL A 51 2.14 17.90 -11.18
CA VAL A 51 2.45 17.93 -9.75
C VAL A 51 1.19 18.06 -8.90
N LEU A 52 0.31 19.02 -9.20
CA LEU A 52 -0.94 19.24 -8.49
C LEU A 52 -1.89 18.03 -8.62
N LEU A 53 -2.02 17.47 -9.81
CA LEU A 53 -2.85 16.28 -10.05
C LEU A 53 -2.32 15.06 -9.31
N SER A 54 -0.99 14.88 -9.30
CA SER A 54 -0.32 13.83 -8.53
C SER A 54 -0.56 14.00 -7.03
N LEU A 55 -0.44 15.22 -6.50
CA LEU A 55 -0.74 15.52 -5.09
C LEU A 55 -2.20 15.26 -4.75
N TYR A 56 -3.13 15.71 -5.60
CA TYR A 56 -4.58 15.52 -5.43
C TYR A 56 -4.96 14.04 -5.38
N ARG A 57 -4.50 13.23 -6.35
CA ARG A 57 -4.75 11.78 -6.37
C ARG A 57 -4.12 11.04 -5.19
N SER A 58 -3.10 11.64 -4.57
CA SER A 58 -2.32 10.99 -3.52
C SER A 58 -2.81 11.28 -2.09
N ARG A 59 -3.88 12.08 -1.94
CA ARG A 59 -4.58 12.33 -0.66
C ARG A 59 -5.38 11.12 -0.14
N GLY A 60 -5.46 10.02 -0.90
CA GLY A 60 -6.24 8.83 -0.56
C GLY A 60 -5.46 7.67 0.08
N ALA A 61 -4.31 7.91 0.73
CA ALA A 61 -3.68 6.86 1.54
C ALA A 61 -4.39 6.83 2.90
N ALA A 62 -5.60 6.28 2.93
CA ALA A 62 -6.31 5.99 4.17
C ALA A 62 -5.45 5.09 5.07
N GLU A 63 -5.60 5.25 6.38
CA GLU A 63 -5.12 4.26 7.33
C GLU A 63 -5.90 2.98 7.07
N ILE A 64 -5.19 1.97 6.56
CA ILE A 64 -5.80 0.71 6.16
C ILE A 64 -5.36 -0.33 7.17
N THR A 65 -6.33 -1.01 7.78
CA THR A 65 -6.02 -2.19 8.58
C THR A 65 -6.27 -3.43 7.74
N LEU A 66 -5.24 -4.25 7.55
CA LEU A 66 -5.35 -5.55 6.90
C LEU A 66 -5.35 -6.63 7.95
N LEU A 67 -6.38 -7.46 7.95
CA LEU A 67 -6.45 -8.67 8.75
C LEU A 67 -6.23 -9.86 7.84
N TRP A 68 -5.16 -10.62 8.12
CA TRP A 68 -4.92 -11.88 7.43
C TRP A 68 -5.40 -13.04 8.30
N HIS A 69 -6.44 -13.72 7.83
CA HIS A 69 -7.02 -14.89 8.47
C HIS A 69 -6.22 -16.16 8.11
N SER A 70 -6.20 -17.13 9.03
CA SER A 70 -5.44 -18.38 8.90
C SER A 70 -5.94 -19.32 7.80
N ASP A 71 -7.16 -19.09 7.32
CA ASP A 71 -7.82 -19.76 6.20
C ASP A 71 -7.39 -19.23 4.83
N GLY A 72 -6.52 -18.20 4.78
CA GLY A 72 -6.06 -17.58 3.55
C GLY A 72 -6.91 -16.39 3.10
N HIS A 73 -7.97 -16.05 3.83
CA HIS A 73 -8.80 -14.89 3.56
C HIS A 73 -8.17 -13.59 4.10
N TRP A 74 -8.43 -12.50 3.41
CA TRP A 74 -8.00 -11.16 3.80
C TRP A 74 -9.21 -10.31 4.09
N SER A 75 -9.18 -9.55 5.18
CA SER A 75 -10.22 -8.55 5.45
C SER A 75 -9.56 -7.17 5.53
N LEU A 76 -10.08 -6.26 4.72
CA LEU A 76 -9.60 -4.89 4.59
C LEU A 76 -10.55 -3.98 5.35
N PHE A 77 -10.03 -3.28 6.35
CA PHE A 77 -10.76 -2.25 7.07
C PHE A 77 -10.34 -0.87 6.54
N GLU A 78 -11.27 -0.15 5.92
CA GLU A 78 -11.09 1.21 5.39
C GLU A 78 -12.24 2.08 5.90
N ASN A 79 -11.93 3.15 6.64
CA ASN A 79 -12.93 4.08 7.21
C ASN A 79 -14.10 3.38 7.93
N ASP A 80 -13.78 2.45 8.83
CA ASP A 80 -14.74 1.67 9.64
C ASP A 80 -15.60 0.65 8.86
N SER A 81 -15.35 0.49 7.56
CA SER A 81 -15.98 -0.55 6.73
C SER A 81 -15.03 -1.74 6.58
N GLU A 82 -15.51 -2.92 6.95
CA GLU A 82 -14.85 -4.19 6.65
C GLU A 82 -15.20 -4.65 5.24
N ILE A 83 -14.19 -4.99 4.45
CA ILE A 83 -14.33 -5.49 3.09
C ILE A 83 -13.51 -6.76 2.96
N ASP A 84 -14.20 -7.87 2.71
CA ASP A 84 -13.53 -9.13 2.44
C ASP A 84 -12.78 -9.08 1.11
N ALA A 85 -11.62 -9.72 1.11
CA ALA A 85 -10.68 -9.72 0.03
C ALA A 85 -10.02 -11.09 -0.09
N ILE A 86 -9.69 -11.44 -1.33
CA ILE A 86 -8.99 -12.66 -1.67
C ILE A 86 -7.71 -12.26 -2.40
N LEU A 87 -6.62 -12.96 -2.10
CA LEU A 87 -5.37 -12.79 -2.83
C LEU A 87 -5.58 -13.27 -4.27
N ALA A 88 -5.50 -12.36 -5.23
CA ALA A 88 -5.83 -12.64 -6.63
C ALA A 88 -4.72 -13.41 -7.37
N GLU A 89 -3.47 -13.08 -7.05
CA GLU A 89 -2.26 -13.63 -7.66
C GLU A 89 -1.17 -13.76 -6.58
N GLY A 90 -0.04 -14.39 -6.92
CA GLY A 90 1.09 -14.47 -5.99
C GLY A 90 1.55 -13.09 -5.51
N ALA A 91 1.70 -12.93 -4.20
CA ALA A 91 2.25 -11.71 -3.62
C ALA A 91 3.70 -11.48 -4.08
N PHE A 92 4.04 -10.25 -4.47
CA PHE A 92 5.42 -9.87 -4.76
C PHE A 92 6.12 -9.50 -3.45
N ILE A 93 7.16 -10.25 -3.09
CA ILE A 93 7.82 -10.13 -1.77
C ILE A 93 9.29 -9.78 -1.97
N GLN A 94 9.68 -8.57 -1.58
CA GLN A 94 11.06 -8.08 -1.55
C GLN A 94 11.47 -7.66 -0.13
N PRO A 95 12.78 -7.59 0.18
CA PRO A 95 13.26 -7.14 1.49
C PRO A 95 12.80 -5.76 1.92
N TRP A 96 12.47 -4.90 0.96
CA TRP A 96 12.12 -3.50 1.13
C TRP A 96 10.72 -3.15 0.61
N LEU A 97 9.98 -4.13 0.07
CA LEU A 97 8.65 -3.91 -0.52
C LEU A 97 7.85 -5.21 -0.57
N VAL A 98 6.59 -5.17 -0.18
CA VAL A 98 5.63 -6.24 -0.42
C VAL A 98 4.45 -5.66 -1.21
N ILE A 99 4.08 -6.29 -2.33
CA ILE A 99 2.89 -5.91 -3.10
C ILE A 99 1.87 -7.04 -3.01
N LEU A 100 0.70 -6.72 -2.46
CA LEU A 100 -0.43 -7.63 -2.32
C LEU A 100 -1.50 -7.28 -3.37
N PRO A 101 -1.70 -8.11 -4.40
CA PRO A 101 -2.85 -7.99 -5.30
C PRO A 101 -4.10 -8.57 -4.63
N LEU A 102 -4.97 -7.71 -4.09
CA LEU A 102 -6.21 -8.14 -3.44
C LEU A 102 -7.42 -7.91 -4.34
N ARG A 103 -8.20 -8.96 -4.59
CA ARG A 103 -9.53 -8.85 -5.20
C ARG A 103 -10.54 -8.66 -4.08
N LEU A 104 -11.19 -7.49 -4.07
CA LEU A 104 -12.19 -7.13 -3.06
C LEU A 104 -13.54 -7.75 -3.48
N ASP A 105 -14.28 -8.33 -2.54
CA ASP A 105 -15.53 -9.02 -2.87
C ASP A 105 -16.58 -8.07 -3.47
N ASN A 106 -16.64 -6.84 -2.95
CA ASN A 106 -17.56 -5.81 -3.43
C ASN A 106 -17.08 -5.08 -4.71
N ARG A 107 -15.94 -5.47 -5.31
CA ARG A 107 -15.41 -4.84 -6.54
C ARG A 107 -14.73 -5.86 -7.46
N HIS A 108 -15.14 -5.89 -8.72
CA HIS A 108 -14.51 -6.72 -9.77
C HIS A 108 -13.04 -6.37 -10.10
N ARG A 109 -12.45 -5.38 -9.42
CA ARG A 109 -11.10 -4.86 -9.70
C ARG A 109 -10.12 -5.30 -8.63
N VAL A 110 -8.95 -5.77 -9.06
CA VAL A 110 -7.80 -6.05 -8.19
C VAL A 110 -7.18 -4.74 -7.69
N ARG A 111 -7.01 -4.61 -6.37
CA ARG A 111 -6.31 -3.50 -5.71
C ARG A 111 -4.91 -3.98 -5.31
N HIS A 112 -3.89 -3.36 -5.87
CA HIS A 112 -2.50 -3.60 -5.46
C HIS A 112 -2.15 -2.74 -4.25
N ILE A 113 -1.93 -3.38 -3.10
CA ILE A 113 -1.48 -2.71 -1.88
C ILE A 113 0.02 -2.87 -1.74
N ALA A 114 0.74 -1.75 -1.83
CA ALA A 114 2.17 -1.69 -1.60
C ALA A 114 2.45 -1.43 -0.11
N ILE A 115 3.10 -2.39 0.55
CA ILE A 115 3.49 -2.35 1.95
C ILE A 115 5.01 -2.16 2.00
N PHE A 116 5.43 -1.06 2.60
CA PHE A 116 6.83 -0.73 2.82
C PHE A 116 7.23 -1.04 4.27
N PRO A 117 8.53 -1.27 4.56
CA PRO A 117 9.01 -1.56 5.91
C PRO A 117 8.81 -0.40 6.90
N ASP A 118 8.54 0.82 6.43
CA ASP A 118 8.24 1.98 7.29
C ASP A 118 6.76 2.10 7.66
N MET A 119 5.88 1.30 7.03
CA MET A 119 4.42 1.29 7.30
C MET A 119 4.06 0.41 8.50
N LEU A 120 4.95 -0.49 8.90
CA LEU A 120 4.76 -1.47 9.95
C LEU A 120 6.00 -1.48 10.87
N PRO A 121 5.87 -1.90 12.14
CA PRO A 121 7.02 -2.25 12.95
C PRO A 121 7.89 -3.30 12.25
N ALA A 122 9.21 -3.19 12.37
CA ALA A 122 10.16 -4.04 11.63
C ALA A 122 9.94 -5.56 11.87
N GLN A 123 9.51 -5.94 13.08
CA GLN A 123 9.18 -7.32 13.42
C GLN A 123 7.92 -7.82 12.69
N ASP A 124 6.90 -6.97 12.56
CA ASP A 124 5.65 -7.32 11.89
C ASP A 124 5.84 -7.42 10.39
N PHE A 125 6.65 -6.52 9.80
CA PHE A 125 7.03 -6.61 8.40
C PHE A 125 7.81 -7.91 8.10
N ARG A 126 8.70 -8.32 9.00
CA ARG A 126 9.41 -9.61 8.88
C ARG A 126 8.44 -10.79 8.99
N ARG A 127 7.53 -10.79 9.96
CA ARG A 127 6.51 -11.85 10.14
C ARG A 127 5.61 -11.97 8.93
N LEU A 128 5.15 -10.84 8.38
CA LEU A 128 4.38 -10.77 7.15
C LEU A 128 5.11 -11.46 5.99
N ARG A 129 6.37 -11.08 5.75
CA ARG A 129 7.17 -11.67 4.66
C ARG A 129 7.37 -13.17 4.80
N VAL A 130 7.69 -13.63 6.01
CA VAL A 130 7.91 -15.06 6.27
C VAL A 130 6.62 -15.83 6.03
N ARG A 131 5.50 -15.38 6.61
CA ARG A 131 4.22 -16.06 6.43
C ARG A 131 3.77 -16.05 4.97
N LEU A 132 3.86 -14.92 4.26
CA LEU A 132 3.50 -14.85 2.83
C LEU A 132 4.36 -15.76 1.97
N ARG A 133 5.66 -15.88 2.27
CA ARG A 133 6.56 -16.79 1.55
C ARG A 133 6.15 -18.25 1.78
N ASN A 134 5.82 -18.61 3.01
CA ASN A 134 5.35 -19.97 3.32
C ASN A 134 3.98 -20.26 2.66
N ALA A 135 3.08 -19.29 2.62
CA ALA A 135 1.77 -19.43 1.98
C ALA A 135 1.83 -19.50 0.44
N ASN A 136 2.86 -18.89 -0.17
CA ASN A 136 3.10 -18.95 -1.62
C ASN A 136 3.92 -20.17 -2.06
N THR A 137 4.31 -21.07 -1.14
CA THR A 137 5.03 -22.30 -1.51
C THR A 137 4.00 -23.41 -1.74
N PRO A 138 3.92 -24.00 -2.95
CA PRO A 138 2.98 -25.08 -3.26
C PRO A 138 3.26 -26.37 -2.46
#